data_AF-A0A943FYX1-F1
#
_entry.id   AF-A0A943FYX1-F1
#
_cell.length_a   1.000
_cell.length_b   1.000
_cell.length_c   1.000
_cell.angle_alpha   90.00
_cell.angle_beta   90.00
_cell.angle_gamma   90.00
#
_symmetry.space_group_name_H-M   'P 1'
#
loop_
_entity.id
_entity.type
_entity.pdbx_description
1 polymer ?
#
loop_
_entity_poly.entity_id
_entity_poly.type
_entity_poly.pdbx_seq_one_letter_code
_entity_poly.pdbx_strand_id
1 'polypeptide(L)'
;MVTIPFDLETAKKIRKGERLGQIVAEKGRNRAEIVYEDNLCNEYPLLVVIHSIPVLADWFSSTGKAFNDANRLLLEVPEYATFKDGDVLSDEEGNYIFILNTNGKYLTSLYASLAAGTSLNISDNIAASENNIERYRLATDSEKQRMINALKASNNPKAKEYLKRFFGIEEKPKYDFKPFDKVLVKYYEDDNWEGNLFIKTITDDQDGETKYECLNGVVFVHCIPFEGNECLLGITENPEKK
;
A
#
# COMPACT_ATOMS: atom_id res chain seq x y z
N MET A 1 -14.55 3.89 -15.84
CA MET A 1 -15.45 4.25 -14.72
C MET A 1 -15.59 3.01 -13.85
N VAL A 2 -15.57 3.20 -12.54
CA VAL A 2 -15.82 2.14 -11.53
C VAL A 2 -17.02 2.54 -10.70
N THR A 3 -17.69 1.55 -10.12
CA THR A 3 -18.89 1.78 -9.31
C THR A 3 -18.55 1.62 -7.85
N ILE A 4 -18.90 2.62 -7.05
CA ILE A 4 -18.73 2.63 -5.60
C ILE A 4 -20.09 2.80 -4.90
N PRO A 5 -20.19 2.43 -3.61
CA PRO A 5 -21.39 2.68 -2.82
C PRO A 5 -21.81 4.15 -2.84
N PHE A 6 -23.11 4.40 -2.77
CA PHE A 6 -23.63 5.76 -2.72
C PHE A 6 -23.23 6.48 -1.43
N ASP A 7 -22.78 7.72 -1.61
CA ASP A 7 -22.44 8.67 -0.57
C ASP A 7 -23.04 10.03 -0.96
N LEU A 8 -23.93 10.57 -0.13
CA LEU A 8 -24.70 11.76 -0.46
C LEU A 8 -23.82 13.01 -0.68
N GLU A 9 -22.78 13.18 0.13
CA GLU A 9 -21.89 14.35 0.01
C GLU A 9 -21.04 14.26 -1.27
N THR A 10 -20.61 13.06 -1.64
CA THR A 10 -19.94 12.79 -2.91
C THR A 10 -20.88 13.02 -4.08
N ALA A 11 -22.14 12.55 -3.99
CA ALA A 11 -23.16 12.79 -5.00
C ALA A 11 -23.43 14.29 -5.20
N LYS A 12 -23.47 15.07 -4.11
CA LYS A 12 -23.60 16.54 -4.15
C LYS A 12 -22.42 17.20 -4.85
N LYS A 13 -21.19 16.79 -4.55
CA LYS A 13 -19.97 17.29 -5.24
C LYS A 13 -20.01 16.98 -6.74
N ILE A 14 -20.44 15.77 -7.11
CA ILE A 14 -20.65 15.38 -8.52
C ILE A 14 -21.67 16.29 -9.20
N ARG A 15 -22.82 16.51 -8.57
CA ARG A 15 -23.89 17.38 -9.12
C ARG A 15 -23.43 18.83 -9.31
N LYS A 16 -22.56 19.34 -8.44
CA LYS A 16 -21.96 20.68 -8.55
C LYS A 16 -20.82 20.77 -9.57
N GLY A 17 -20.39 19.64 -10.15
CA GLY A 17 -19.22 19.57 -11.03
C GLY A 17 -17.87 19.65 -10.29
N GLU A 18 -17.87 19.58 -8.97
CA GLU A 18 -16.66 19.62 -8.13
C GLU A 18 -15.90 18.29 -8.14
N ARG A 19 -16.57 17.19 -8.51
CA ARG A 19 -15.98 15.85 -8.65
C ARG A 19 -16.51 15.18 -9.91
N LEU A 20 -15.62 14.55 -10.68
CA LEU A 20 -16.03 13.77 -11.85
C LEU A 20 -16.77 12.49 -11.43
N GLY A 21 -17.87 12.21 -12.12
CA GLY A 21 -18.67 11.01 -11.93
C GLY A 21 -20.14 11.24 -12.28
N GLN A 22 -20.97 10.24 -11.99
CA GLN A 22 -22.42 10.31 -12.11
C GLN A 22 -23.09 9.41 -11.07
N ILE A 23 -24.34 9.72 -10.75
CA ILE A 23 -25.18 8.85 -9.94
C ILE A 23 -25.89 7.90 -10.90
N VAL A 24 -25.96 6.62 -10.54
CA VAL A 24 -26.69 5.62 -11.32
C VAL A 24 -27.60 4.80 -10.40
N ALA A 25 -28.70 4.30 -10.97
CA ALA A 25 -29.49 3.27 -10.32
C ALA A 25 -28.81 1.90 -10.50
N GLU A 26 -28.67 1.14 -9.42
CA GLU A 26 -28.13 -0.21 -9.42
C GLU A 26 -28.89 -1.10 -10.40
N LYS A 27 -30.22 -1.03 -10.36
CA LYS A 27 -31.07 -1.72 -11.32
C LYS A 27 -31.02 -1.04 -12.69
N GLY A 28 -30.46 -1.77 -13.66
CA GLY A 28 -30.39 -1.34 -15.06
C GLY A 28 -29.30 -0.32 -15.36
N ARG A 29 -28.50 0.12 -14.36
CA ARG A 29 -27.37 1.05 -14.54
C ARG A 29 -27.76 2.38 -15.22
N ASN A 30 -29.01 2.80 -15.07
CA ASN A 30 -29.50 4.03 -15.66
C ASN A 30 -28.97 5.24 -14.89
N ARG A 31 -28.63 6.32 -15.61
CA ARG A 31 -28.28 7.61 -15.00
C ARG A 31 -29.40 8.06 -14.05
N ALA A 32 -29.03 8.51 -12.87
CA ALA A 32 -29.93 9.03 -11.86
C ALA A 32 -29.57 10.48 -11.53
N GLU A 33 -30.57 11.30 -11.21
CA GLU A 33 -30.41 12.73 -10.90
C GLU A 33 -31.23 13.09 -9.67
N ILE A 34 -30.55 13.59 -8.63
CA ILE A 34 -31.23 14.11 -7.43
C ILE A 34 -31.79 15.49 -7.76
N VAL A 35 -33.10 15.57 -7.93
CA VAL A 35 -33.82 16.79 -8.34
C VAL A 35 -34.35 17.59 -7.16
N TYR A 36 -34.54 16.93 -6.00
CA TYR A 36 -34.99 17.59 -4.78
C TYR A 36 -34.47 16.87 -3.53
N GLU A 37 -34.22 17.64 -2.47
CA GLU A 37 -33.74 17.18 -1.17
C GLU A 37 -34.59 17.85 -0.08
N ASP A 38 -35.37 17.05 0.65
CA ASP A 38 -36.17 17.52 1.78
C ASP A 38 -35.38 17.42 3.08
N ASN A 39 -34.91 18.57 3.57
CA ASN A 39 -34.16 18.64 4.83
C ASN A 39 -35.02 18.38 6.09
N LEU A 40 -36.35 18.28 5.94
CA LEU A 40 -37.27 17.97 7.04
C LEU A 40 -37.62 16.48 7.11
N CYS A 41 -37.31 15.70 6.05
CA CYS A 41 -37.58 14.27 5.97
C CYS A 41 -36.34 13.45 6.38
N ASN A 42 -36.49 12.57 7.36
CA ASN A 42 -35.35 11.78 7.87
C ASN A 42 -35.16 10.43 7.15
N GLU A 43 -36.23 9.82 6.64
CA GLU A 43 -36.14 8.45 6.08
C GLU A 43 -35.78 8.45 4.59
N TYR A 44 -36.52 9.20 3.77
CA TYR A 44 -36.35 9.25 2.31
C TYR A 44 -36.36 10.71 1.80
N PRO A 45 -35.31 11.50 2.10
CA PRO A 45 -35.28 12.93 1.75
C PRO A 45 -35.02 13.21 0.27
N LEU A 46 -34.54 12.24 -0.52
CA LEU A 46 -34.04 12.50 -1.87
C LEU A 46 -35.08 12.11 -2.91
N LEU A 47 -35.60 13.07 -3.66
CA LEU A 47 -36.38 12.76 -4.87
C LEU A 47 -35.40 12.62 -6.04
N VAL A 48 -35.42 11.45 -6.67
CA VAL A 48 -34.46 11.09 -7.72
C VAL A 48 -35.19 10.69 -8.99
N VAL A 49 -34.77 11.29 -10.11
CA VAL A 49 -35.20 10.90 -11.46
C VAL A 49 -34.22 9.87 -12.01
N ILE A 50 -34.74 8.75 -12.48
CA ILE A 50 -33.98 7.67 -13.13
C ILE A 50 -34.30 7.73 -14.63
N HIS A 51 -33.28 8.00 -15.44
CA HIS A 51 -33.39 8.13 -16.89
C HIS A 51 -33.47 6.76 -17.60
N SER A 52 -34.40 5.92 -17.17
CA SER A 52 -34.81 4.68 -17.84
C SER A 52 -35.87 4.94 -18.91
N ILE A 53 -36.34 3.89 -19.60
CA ILE A 53 -37.51 3.94 -20.48
C ILE A 53 -38.58 3.00 -19.91
N PRO A 54 -39.73 3.50 -19.40
CA PRO A 54 -40.06 4.92 -19.20
C PRO A 54 -39.16 5.57 -18.14
N VAL A 55 -39.11 6.91 -18.12
CA VAL A 55 -38.42 7.67 -17.07
C VAL A 55 -39.17 7.43 -15.76
N LEU A 56 -38.44 7.10 -14.71
CA LEU A 56 -38.98 6.85 -13.38
C LEU A 56 -38.54 7.94 -12.42
N ALA A 57 -39.32 8.15 -11.36
CA ALA A 57 -38.93 8.97 -10.23
C ALA A 57 -39.33 8.25 -8.94
N ASP A 58 -38.46 8.25 -7.93
CA ASP A 58 -38.73 7.62 -6.64
C ASP A 58 -38.00 8.38 -5.53
N TRP A 59 -38.42 8.15 -4.29
CA TRP A 59 -37.79 8.68 -3.09
C TRP A 59 -36.71 7.74 -2.57
N PHE A 60 -35.57 8.31 -2.19
CA PHE A 60 -34.41 7.60 -1.69
C PHE A 60 -33.97 8.14 -0.34
N SER A 61 -33.48 7.23 0.50
CA SER A 61 -32.80 7.58 1.74
C SER A 61 -31.48 8.29 1.46
N SER A 62 -30.92 8.95 2.47
CA SER A 62 -29.58 9.55 2.41
C SER A 62 -28.47 8.53 2.13
N THR A 63 -28.74 7.23 2.36
CA THR A 63 -27.86 6.10 2.00
C THR A 63 -28.08 5.56 0.58
N GLY A 64 -29.00 6.17 -0.18
CA GLY A 64 -29.31 5.80 -1.56
C GLY A 64 -30.18 4.56 -1.71
N LYS A 65 -30.91 4.11 -0.68
CA LYS A 65 -31.93 3.04 -0.82
C LYS A 65 -33.29 3.64 -1.20
N ALA A 66 -33.97 3.03 -2.17
CA ALA A 66 -35.34 3.44 -2.56
C ALA A 66 -36.36 3.12 -1.46
N PHE A 67 -37.47 3.86 -1.44
CA PHE A 67 -38.59 3.67 -0.52
C PHE A 67 -39.16 2.25 -0.50
N ASN A 68 -39.26 1.62 -1.67
CA ASN A 68 -39.77 0.26 -1.83
C ASN A 68 -38.69 -0.83 -1.68
N ASP A 69 -37.46 -0.47 -1.29
CA ASP A 69 -36.28 -1.34 -1.23
C ASP A 69 -35.94 -2.10 -2.53
N ALA A 70 -36.60 -1.77 -3.66
CA ALA A 70 -36.45 -2.48 -4.92
C ALA A 70 -35.27 -1.96 -5.77
N ASN A 71 -34.62 -0.87 -5.32
CA ASN A 71 -33.51 -0.26 -6.03
C ASN A 71 -32.58 0.51 -5.09
N ARG A 72 -31.36 0.75 -5.55
CA ARG A 72 -30.34 1.51 -4.84
C ARG A 72 -29.61 2.45 -5.79
N LEU A 73 -29.13 3.56 -5.27
CA LEU A 73 -28.20 4.43 -5.96
C LEU A 73 -26.77 3.91 -5.76
N LEU A 74 -25.95 4.15 -6.78
CA LEU A 74 -24.51 3.95 -6.76
C LEU A 74 -23.86 5.17 -7.40
N LEU A 75 -22.55 5.32 -7.19
CA LEU A 75 -21.76 6.35 -7.87
C LEU A 75 -20.86 5.68 -8.88
N GLU A 76 -20.89 6.15 -10.12
CA GLU A 76 -19.89 5.83 -11.13
C GLU A 76 -18.87 6.95 -11.19
N VAL A 77 -17.63 6.64 -10.83
CA VAL A 77 -16.53 7.59 -10.77
C VAL A 77 -15.36 7.10 -11.63
N PRO A 78 -14.45 7.98 -12.06
CA PRO A 78 -13.20 7.54 -12.65
C PRO A 78 -12.42 6.65 -11.68
N GLU A 79 -11.70 5.65 -12.19
CA GLU A 79 -10.97 4.68 -11.36
C GLU A 79 -9.99 5.37 -10.41
N TYR A 80 -9.25 6.37 -10.92
CA TYR A 80 -8.28 7.13 -10.13
C TYR A 80 -8.89 7.87 -8.92
N ALA A 81 -10.20 8.12 -8.92
CA ALA A 81 -10.89 8.75 -7.79
C ALA A 81 -11.12 7.78 -6.62
N THR A 82 -10.72 6.51 -6.76
CA THR A 82 -10.82 5.46 -5.75
C THR A 82 -9.47 5.05 -5.16
N PHE A 83 -8.36 5.56 -5.71
CA PHE A 83 -7.01 5.27 -5.21
C PHE A 83 -6.82 5.81 -3.79
N LYS A 84 -6.01 5.09 -3.01
CA LYS A 84 -5.75 5.33 -1.58
C LYS A 84 -4.26 5.44 -1.31
N ASP A 85 -3.92 6.06 -0.18
CA ASP A 85 -2.54 6.10 0.31
C ASP A 85 -1.96 4.69 0.41
N GLY A 86 -0.76 4.50 -0.14
CA GLY A 86 -0.10 3.19 -0.15
C GLY A 86 -0.51 2.26 -1.28
N ASP A 87 -1.49 2.62 -2.12
CA ASP A 87 -1.80 1.83 -3.31
C ASP A 87 -0.59 1.79 -4.25
N VAL A 88 -0.32 0.61 -4.82
CA VAL A 88 0.67 0.48 -5.88
C VAL A 88 -0.01 0.78 -7.21
N LEU A 89 0.46 1.82 -7.89
CA LEU A 89 -0.02 2.23 -9.19
C LEU A 89 0.97 1.85 -10.28
N SER A 90 0.45 1.67 -11.49
CA SER A 90 1.20 1.30 -12.69
C SER A 90 0.76 2.17 -13.86
N ASP A 91 1.70 2.51 -14.74
CA ASP A 91 1.36 3.08 -16.05
C ASP A 91 0.66 2.05 -16.95
N GLU A 92 0.17 2.51 -18.10
CA GLU A 92 -0.58 1.64 -19.03
C GLU A 92 0.26 0.43 -19.47
N GLU A 93 1.56 0.62 -19.71
CA GLU A 93 2.47 -0.40 -20.21
C GLU A 93 3.02 -1.34 -19.12
N GLY A 94 2.86 -1.00 -17.84
CA GLY A 94 3.46 -1.75 -16.74
C GLY A 94 4.98 -1.56 -16.60
N ASN A 95 5.50 -0.49 -17.19
CA ASN A 95 6.91 -0.12 -17.21
C ASN A 95 7.30 0.76 -16.04
N TYR A 96 6.35 1.49 -15.45
CA TYR A 96 6.59 2.33 -14.30
C TYR A 96 5.56 2.06 -13.22
N ILE A 97 6.03 1.62 -12.05
CA ILE A 97 5.19 1.39 -10.88
C ILE A 97 5.64 2.23 -9.69
N PHE A 98 4.71 2.64 -8.84
CA PHE A 98 5.03 3.40 -7.63
C PHE A 98 4.00 3.20 -6.52
N ILE A 99 4.41 3.45 -5.29
CA ILE A 99 3.54 3.46 -4.11
C ILE A 99 3.02 4.89 -3.92
N LEU A 100 1.71 5.08 -4.04
CA LEU A 100 1.06 6.38 -3.99
C LEU A 100 1.17 7.02 -2.60
N ASN A 101 1.58 8.29 -2.57
CA ASN A 101 1.55 9.17 -1.40
C ASN A 101 0.50 10.26 -1.62
N THR A 102 -0.65 10.10 -1.00
CA THR A 102 -1.77 11.05 -1.09
C THR A 102 -1.57 12.32 -0.27
N ASN A 103 -0.58 12.33 0.63
CA ASN A 103 -0.22 13.49 1.44
C ASN A 103 0.86 14.36 0.79
N GLY A 104 1.36 13.97 -0.39
CA GLY A 104 2.36 14.73 -1.11
C GLY A 104 1.82 15.96 -1.84
N LYS A 105 2.73 16.72 -2.45
CA LYS A 105 2.42 17.97 -3.16
C LYS A 105 1.53 17.76 -4.39
N TYR A 106 1.65 16.61 -5.04
CA TYR A 106 1.02 16.30 -6.31
C TYR A 106 0.14 15.07 -6.21
N LEU A 107 -0.86 14.92 -7.10
CA LEU A 107 -1.75 13.76 -7.10
C LEU A 107 -1.00 12.43 -7.34
N THR A 108 0.14 12.46 -8.02
CA THR A 108 1.02 11.31 -8.23
C THR A 108 2.29 11.38 -7.37
N SER A 109 2.26 12.11 -6.25
CA SER A 109 3.35 12.01 -5.26
C SER A 109 3.50 10.57 -4.80
N LEU A 110 4.72 10.16 -4.48
CA LEU A 110 5.03 8.75 -4.25
C LEU A 110 6.00 8.55 -3.09
N TYR A 111 5.91 7.37 -2.46
CA TYR A 111 6.85 6.92 -1.42
C TYR A 111 8.05 6.20 -2.04
N ALA A 112 7.79 5.36 -3.03
CA ALA A 112 8.78 4.56 -3.74
C ALA A 112 8.34 4.31 -5.18
N SER A 113 9.28 4.21 -6.12
CA SER A 113 9.02 3.92 -7.52
C SER A 113 10.02 2.95 -8.11
N LEU A 114 9.60 2.21 -9.13
CA LEU A 114 10.41 1.27 -9.89
C LEU A 114 10.07 1.42 -11.38
N ALA A 115 11.05 1.78 -12.20
CA ALA A 115 10.93 1.75 -13.65
C ALA A 115 11.59 0.49 -14.23
N ALA A 116 11.11 0.02 -15.39
CA ALA A 116 11.64 -1.15 -16.07
C ALA A 116 13.16 -1.01 -16.30
N GLY A 117 13.93 -2.00 -15.84
CA GLY A 117 15.39 -2.01 -15.98
C GLY A 117 16.15 -1.02 -15.08
N THR A 118 15.48 -0.37 -14.12
CA THR A 118 16.10 0.57 -13.18
C THR A 118 16.05 0.05 -11.74
N SER A 119 16.84 0.68 -10.85
CA SER A 119 16.81 0.40 -9.42
C SER A 119 15.60 1.06 -8.73
N LEU A 120 15.24 0.51 -7.57
CA LEU A 120 14.24 1.11 -6.69
C LEU A 120 14.66 2.53 -6.29
N ASN A 121 13.74 3.49 -6.44
CA ASN A 121 13.92 4.86 -5.96
C ASN A 121 12.96 5.12 -4.78
N ILE A 122 13.49 5.59 -3.67
CA ILE A 122 12.73 6.00 -2.47
C ILE A 122 13.05 7.47 -2.19
N SER A 123 12.05 8.34 -2.27
CA SER A 123 12.19 9.77 -2.00
C SER A 123 10.82 10.40 -1.72
N ASP A 124 10.75 11.32 -0.76
CA ASP A 124 9.49 11.92 -0.32
C ASP A 124 9.06 13.14 -1.16
N ASN A 125 9.93 13.61 -2.06
CA ASN A 125 9.75 14.86 -2.82
C ASN A 125 9.66 14.66 -4.34
N ILE A 126 9.30 13.45 -4.77
CA ILE A 126 9.13 13.13 -6.19
C ILE A 126 7.67 12.79 -6.51
N ALA A 127 7.30 12.99 -7.77
CA ALA A 127 6.01 12.64 -8.31
C ALA A 127 6.21 12.02 -9.69
N ALA A 128 5.36 11.05 -10.04
CA ALA A 128 5.48 10.33 -11.31
C ALA A 128 5.10 11.20 -12.51
N SER A 129 3.97 11.92 -12.43
CA SER A 129 3.46 12.81 -13.47
C SER A 129 2.65 13.97 -12.88
N GLU A 130 3.13 14.53 -11.76
CA GLU A 130 2.48 15.62 -11.03
C GLU A 130 0.98 15.36 -10.77
N ASN A 131 0.09 16.10 -11.43
CA ASN A 131 -1.36 16.01 -11.21
C ASN A 131 -2.09 15.14 -12.24
N ASN A 132 -1.36 14.40 -13.08
CA ASN A 132 -1.94 13.51 -14.11
C ASN A 132 -2.17 12.08 -13.58
N ILE A 133 -2.94 11.96 -12.49
CA ILE A 133 -3.20 10.66 -11.82
C ILE A 133 -4.04 9.72 -12.70
N GLU A 134 -4.79 10.27 -13.65
CA GLU A 134 -5.63 9.55 -14.60
C GLU A 134 -4.85 8.69 -15.61
N ARG A 135 -3.53 8.90 -15.71
CA ARG A 135 -2.63 8.09 -16.56
C ARG A 135 -2.24 6.75 -15.95
N TYR A 136 -2.65 6.51 -14.71
CA TYR A 136 -2.26 5.34 -13.94
C TYR A 136 -3.48 4.49 -13.56
N ARG A 137 -3.22 3.20 -13.39
CA ARG A 137 -4.18 2.20 -12.89
C ARG A 137 -3.61 1.52 -11.65
N LEU A 138 -4.46 0.76 -10.94
CA LEU A 138 -3.96 -0.16 -9.93
C LEU A 138 -3.00 -1.17 -10.56
N ALA A 139 -1.90 -1.43 -9.87
CA ALA A 139 -0.96 -2.46 -10.26
C ALA A 139 -1.58 -3.85 -10.12
N THR A 140 -1.31 -4.71 -11.10
CA THR A 140 -1.58 -6.15 -11.07
C THR A 140 -0.77 -6.83 -9.96
N ASP A 141 -1.14 -8.05 -9.60
CA ASP A 141 -0.43 -8.80 -8.56
C ASP A 141 1.04 -9.06 -8.92
N SER A 142 1.33 -9.31 -10.21
CA SER A 142 2.72 -9.45 -10.70
C SER A 142 3.52 -8.15 -10.52
N GLU A 143 2.91 -7.01 -10.85
CA GLU A 143 3.54 -5.69 -10.70
C GLU A 143 3.78 -5.34 -9.22
N LYS A 144 2.81 -5.62 -8.35
CA LYS A 144 2.97 -5.51 -6.88
C LYS A 144 4.10 -6.39 -6.37
N GLN A 145 4.20 -7.63 -6.86
CA GLN A 145 5.27 -8.54 -6.46
C GLN A 145 6.66 -8.02 -6.88
N ARG A 146 6.78 -7.36 -8.04
CA ARG A 146 8.03 -6.68 -8.44
C ARG A 146 8.41 -5.57 -7.46
N MET A 147 7.44 -4.75 -7.01
CA MET A 147 7.69 -3.72 -5.99
C MET A 147 8.16 -4.35 -4.67
N ILE A 148 7.48 -5.39 -4.19
CA ILE A 148 7.85 -6.10 -2.96
C ILE A 148 9.26 -6.66 -3.05
N ASN A 149 9.61 -7.32 -4.16
CA ASN A 149 10.95 -7.88 -4.36
C ASN A 149 12.02 -6.78 -4.39
N ALA A 150 11.74 -5.65 -5.03
CA ALA A 150 12.64 -4.51 -5.07
C ALA A 150 12.85 -3.90 -3.67
N LEU A 151 11.80 -3.78 -2.86
CA LEU A 151 11.89 -3.32 -1.48
C LEU A 151 12.72 -4.28 -0.61
N LYS A 152 12.49 -5.60 -0.72
CA LYS A 152 13.28 -6.62 0.02
C LYS A 152 14.76 -6.62 -0.35
N ALA A 153 15.08 -6.30 -1.60
CA ALA A 153 16.46 -6.22 -2.07
C ALA A 153 17.15 -4.88 -1.70
N SER A 154 16.42 -3.91 -1.15
CA SER A 154 16.95 -2.60 -0.82
C SER A 154 17.53 -2.56 0.58
N ASN A 155 18.72 -1.98 0.72
CA ASN A 155 19.34 -1.68 2.01
C ASN A 155 18.81 -0.36 2.62
N ASN A 156 17.84 0.32 1.97
CA ASN A 156 17.28 1.55 2.49
C ASN A 156 16.36 1.25 3.71
N PRO A 157 16.54 1.91 4.86
CA PRO A 157 15.72 1.68 6.06
C PRO A 157 14.21 1.84 5.81
N LYS A 158 13.82 2.81 4.96
CA LYS A 158 12.42 3.03 4.58
C LYS A 158 11.83 1.88 3.79
N ALA A 159 12.63 1.07 3.11
CA ALA A 159 12.12 -0.09 2.38
C ALA A 159 11.48 -1.11 3.33
N LYS A 160 12.09 -1.35 4.49
CA LYS A 160 11.55 -2.21 5.55
C LYS A 160 10.28 -1.62 6.17
N GLU A 161 10.27 -0.31 6.42
CA GLU A 161 9.08 0.40 6.87
C GLU A 161 7.92 0.22 5.89
N TYR A 162 8.16 0.42 4.59
CA TYR A 162 7.14 0.32 3.55
C TYR A 162 6.65 -1.12 3.33
N LEU A 163 7.52 -2.13 3.44
CA LEU A 163 7.14 -3.55 3.46
C LEU A 163 6.13 -3.84 4.57
N LYS A 164 6.41 -3.35 5.79
CA LYS A 164 5.51 -3.52 6.93
C LYS A 164 4.22 -2.71 6.77
N ARG A 165 4.33 -1.43 6.45
CA ARG A 165 3.22 -0.48 6.41
C ARG A 165 2.21 -0.76 5.30
N PHE A 166 2.68 -1.01 4.07
CA PHE A 166 1.80 -1.12 2.91
C PHE A 166 1.49 -2.56 2.51
N PHE A 167 2.35 -3.51 2.88
CA PHE A 167 2.19 -4.92 2.51
C PHE A 167 1.99 -5.86 3.71
N GLY A 168 2.12 -5.37 4.94
CA GLY A 168 2.04 -6.22 6.14
C GLY A 168 3.17 -7.25 6.24
N ILE A 169 4.27 -7.03 5.53
CA ILE A 169 5.41 -7.94 5.49
C ILE A 169 6.44 -7.46 6.51
N GLU A 170 6.56 -8.18 7.62
CA GLU A 170 7.69 -8.05 8.53
C GLU A 170 8.76 -9.07 8.15
N GLU A 171 9.96 -8.60 7.86
CA GLU A 171 11.12 -9.49 7.79
C GLU A 171 11.45 -9.96 9.20
N LYS A 172 11.02 -11.18 9.52
CA LYS A 172 11.49 -11.86 10.72
C LYS A 172 12.99 -12.12 10.56
N PRO A 173 13.78 -12.01 11.64
CA PRO A 173 15.17 -12.45 11.60
C PRO A 173 15.22 -13.91 11.13
N LYS A 174 16.20 -14.22 10.27
CA LYS A 174 16.37 -15.54 9.65
C LYS A 174 16.45 -16.67 10.69
N TYR A 175 16.92 -16.34 11.89
CA TYR A 175 17.07 -17.25 13.01
C TYR A 175 16.36 -16.69 14.24
N ASP A 176 15.69 -17.58 14.98
CA ASP A 176 15.00 -17.28 16.24
C ASP A 176 15.90 -17.71 17.41
N PHE A 177 16.88 -16.85 17.75
CA PHE A 177 17.84 -17.12 18.82
C PHE A 177 17.24 -16.89 20.20
N LYS A 178 17.61 -17.75 21.14
CA LYS A 178 17.33 -17.60 22.57
C LYS A 178 18.57 -17.07 23.29
N PRO A 179 18.41 -16.31 24.39
CA PRO A 179 19.54 -15.91 25.21
C PRO A 179 20.43 -17.10 25.56
N PHE A 180 21.73 -16.91 25.42
CA PHE A 180 22.82 -17.87 25.59
C PHE A 180 22.94 -18.96 24.52
N ASP A 181 22.23 -18.85 23.40
CA ASP A 181 22.53 -19.67 22.23
C ASP A 181 23.95 -19.40 21.73
N LYS A 182 24.67 -20.46 21.35
CA LYS A 182 25.99 -20.36 20.73
C LYS A 182 25.82 -19.88 19.30
N VAL A 183 26.47 -18.77 18.99
CA VAL A 183 26.38 -18.12 17.68
C VAL A 183 27.77 -17.84 17.12
N LEU A 184 27.84 -17.77 15.80
CA LEU A 184 28.95 -17.12 15.10
C LEU A 184 28.50 -15.73 14.70
N VAL A 185 29.33 -14.74 15.01
CA VAL A 185 29.06 -13.33 14.77
C VAL A 185 30.23 -12.64 14.11
N LYS A 186 29.95 -11.58 13.35
CA LYS A 186 30.95 -10.66 12.79
C LYS A 186 30.32 -9.29 12.53
N TYR A 187 31.15 -8.25 12.46
CA TYR A 187 30.66 -6.88 12.26
C TYR A 187 30.62 -6.51 10.79
N TYR A 188 31.71 -6.77 10.07
CA TYR A 188 31.83 -6.56 8.62
C TYR A 188 31.87 -7.88 7.85
N GLU A 189 31.66 -7.81 6.54
CA GLU A 189 31.66 -9.00 5.67
C GLU A 189 33.05 -9.64 5.55
N ASP A 190 34.11 -8.85 5.65
CA ASP A 190 35.51 -9.27 5.58
C ASP A 190 36.13 -9.63 6.94
N ASP A 191 35.36 -9.52 8.03
CA ASP A 191 35.78 -9.97 9.35
C ASP A 191 35.76 -11.51 9.45
N ASN A 192 36.62 -12.05 10.31
CA ASN A 192 36.56 -13.45 10.70
C ASN A 192 35.33 -13.70 11.58
N TRP A 193 34.68 -14.85 11.43
CA TRP A 193 33.63 -15.24 12.36
C TRP A 193 34.18 -15.49 13.77
N GLU A 194 33.51 -14.92 14.76
CA GLU A 194 33.81 -15.10 16.18
C GLU A 194 32.71 -15.90 16.86
N GLY A 195 33.10 -16.83 17.75
CA GLY A 195 32.15 -17.55 18.60
C GLY A 195 31.69 -16.68 19.76
N ASN A 196 30.38 -16.55 19.96
CA ASN A 196 29.81 -15.79 21.08
C ASN A 196 28.53 -16.45 21.63
N LEU A 197 27.99 -15.89 22.71
CA LEU A 197 26.69 -16.24 23.27
C LEU A 197 25.72 -15.09 23.01
N PHE A 198 24.64 -15.38 22.30
CA PHE A 198 23.61 -14.39 21.98
C PHE A 198 22.89 -13.91 23.26
N ILE A 199 22.47 -12.65 23.33
CA ILE A 199 21.67 -12.11 24.43
C ILE A 199 20.30 -11.68 23.93
N LYS A 200 20.25 -10.79 22.94
CA LYS A 200 18.99 -10.31 22.36
C LYS A 200 19.21 -9.69 20.98
N THR A 201 18.13 -9.66 20.21
CA THR A 201 18.07 -8.89 18.96
C THR A 201 17.75 -7.44 19.31
N ILE A 202 18.52 -6.53 18.74
CA ILE A 202 18.27 -5.09 18.78
C ILE A 202 17.77 -4.69 17.40
N THR A 203 16.58 -4.11 17.34
CA THR A 203 16.11 -3.41 16.15
C THR A 203 16.37 -1.93 16.39
N ASP A 204 17.31 -1.35 15.65
CA ASP A 204 17.60 0.07 15.74
C ASP A 204 16.57 0.83 14.90
N ASP A 205 15.79 1.71 15.53
CA ASP A 205 14.67 2.40 14.90
C ASP A 205 15.13 3.40 13.82
N GLN A 206 16.41 3.80 13.81
CA GLN A 206 16.93 4.83 12.91
C GLN A 206 17.48 4.28 11.59
N ASP A 207 18.22 3.17 11.63
CA ASP A 207 18.84 2.56 10.45
C ASP A 207 18.09 1.31 9.96
N GLY A 208 17.11 0.81 10.73
CA GLY A 208 16.34 -0.37 10.38
C GLY A 208 17.18 -1.65 10.24
N GLU A 209 18.47 -1.60 10.59
CA GLU A 209 19.35 -2.76 10.63
C GLU A 209 19.13 -3.57 11.91
N THR A 210 18.91 -4.87 11.74
CA THR A 210 18.82 -5.82 12.84
C THR A 210 20.24 -6.08 13.35
N LYS A 211 20.50 -5.69 14.59
CA LYS A 211 21.77 -5.92 15.28
C LYS A 211 21.58 -7.01 16.35
N TYR A 212 22.66 -7.67 16.72
CA TYR A 212 22.64 -8.78 17.67
C TYR A 212 23.56 -8.45 18.84
N GLU A 213 22.97 -8.26 20.02
CA GLU A 213 23.74 -8.11 21.26
C GLU A 213 24.16 -9.49 21.76
N CYS A 214 25.45 -9.64 22.02
CA CYS A 214 26.04 -10.85 22.59
C CYS A 214 26.63 -10.58 23.98
N LEU A 215 27.18 -11.62 24.61
CA LEU A 215 27.74 -11.54 25.95
C LEU A 215 28.72 -10.36 26.09
N ASN A 216 28.66 -9.68 27.24
CA ASN A 216 29.37 -8.43 27.54
C ASN A 216 28.83 -7.17 26.82
N GLY A 217 27.64 -7.25 26.20
CA GLY A 217 27.01 -6.09 25.56
C GLY A 217 27.64 -5.68 24.24
N VAL A 218 28.42 -6.58 23.61
CA VAL A 218 29.03 -6.36 22.31
C VAL A 218 27.97 -6.59 21.23
N VAL A 219 27.90 -5.69 20.25
CA VAL A 219 26.86 -5.68 19.22
C VAL A 219 27.48 -6.04 17.87
N PHE A 220 26.84 -6.96 17.15
CA PHE A 220 27.26 -7.44 15.83
C PHE A 220 26.15 -7.25 14.80
N VAL A 221 26.53 -7.19 13.52
CA VAL A 221 25.58 -7.04 12.39
C VAL A 221 25.21 -8.40 11.82
N HIS A 222 26.15 -9.33 11.77
CA HIS A 222 25.93 -10.69 11.28
C HIS A 222 25.88 -11.67 12.45
N CYS A 223 24.89 -12.56 12.46
CA CYS A 223 24.72 -13.59 13.48
C CYS A 223 24.08 -14.85 12.88
N ILE A 224 24.77 -15.98 13.01
CA ILE A 224 24.31 -17.30 12.54
C ILE A 224 24.45 -18.32 13.67
N PRO A 225 23.67 -19.42 13.68
CA PRO A 225 23.86 -20.47 14.67
C PRO A 225 25.26 -21.07 14.56
N PHE A 226 25.92 -21.30 15.70
CA PHE A 226 27.21 -21.98 15.73
C PHE A 226 27.09 -23.43 15.26
N GLU A 227 26.04 -24.12 15.71
CA GLU A 227 25.78 -25.52 15.36
C GLU A 227 25.53 -25.66 13.85
N GLY A 228 26.31 -26.52 13.19
CA GLY A 228 26.29 -26.75 11.75
C GLY A 228 27.06 -25.71 10.91
N ASN A 229 27.70 -24.72 11.53
CA ASN A 229 28.57 -23.73 10.88
C ASN A 229 29.96 -23.64 11.52
N GLU A 230 30.36 -24.63 12.34
CA GLU A 230 31.57 -24.60 13.17
C GLU A 230 32.85 -24.42 12.34
N CYS A 231 32.84 -24.90 11.09
CA CYS A 231 33.95 -24.75 10.16
C CYS A 231 34.26 -23.30 9.78
N LEU A 232 33.32 -22.38 9.98
CA LEU A 232 33.50 -20.96 9.68
C LEU A 232 34.23 -20.20 10.79
N LEU A 233 34.40 -20.79 11.98
CA LEU A 233 35.06 -20.14 13.11
C LEU A 233 36.49 -19.70 12.73
N GLY A 234 36.77 -18.41 12.87
CA GLY A 234 38.10 -17.84 12.61
C GLY A 234 38.45 -17.63 11.13
N ILE A 235 37.51 -17.79 10.21
CA ILE A 235 37.68 -17.47 8.77
C ILE A 235 36.65 -16.45 8.30
N THR A 236 36.88 -15.86 7.12
CA THR A 236 36.01 -14.82 6.52
C THR A 236 34.95 -15.38 5.57
N GLU A 237 34.97 -16.69 5.28
CA GLU A 237 34.03 -17.32 4.36
C GLU A 237 32.59 -17.25 4.90
N ASN A 238 31.63 -17.08 4.00
CA ASN A 238 30.21 -17.06 4.33
C ASN A 238 29.58 -18.43 4.07
N PRO A 239 28.56 -18.83 4.87
CA PRO A 239 27.85 -20.08 4.63
C PRO A 239 27.27 -20.09 3.21
N GLU A 240 27.49 -21.17 2.47
CA GLU A 240 26.94 -21.34 1.13
C GLU A 240 25.41 -21.15 1.16
N LYS A 241 24.88 -20.33 0.25
CA LYS A 241 23.44 -20.14 0.08
C LYS A 241 22.79 -21.48 -0.31
N LYS A 242 22.31 -22.24 0.66
CA LYS A 242 21.32 -23.31 0.43
C LYS A 242 19.94 -22.71 0.19
#